data_AF-A0A9P0TKZ7-F1
#
_entry.id   AF-A0A9P0TKZ7-F1
#
_cell.length_a   1.000
_cell.length_b   1.000
_cell.length_c   1.000
_cell.angle_alpha   90.00
_cell.angle_beta   90.00
_cell.angle_gamma   90.00
#
_symmetry.space_group_name_H-M   'P 1'
#
loop_
_entity.id
_entity.type
_entity.pdbx_description
1 polymer ?
#
loop_
_entity_poly.entity_id
_entity_poly.type
_entity_poly.pdbx_seq_one_letter_code
_entity_poly.pdbx_strand_id
1 'polypeptide(L)'
;MELGTQKPSQLLRRMKELGRNAQTSEQNLRNLWISRLPTAVRIVLTVSHDQNLENLARIADKIMENIAVGEVAAVSSSTSGSEPMIEIMSQMRKLNLEVASLREEVQEHRRSVFRGRGRGRGFSRHRSTGRSRSRKPGDEN
;
A
#
# COMPACT_ATOMS: atom_id res chain seq x y z
N MET A 1 23.90 19.01 -9.67
CA MET A 1 24.84 18.45 -8.67
C MET A 1 24.04 18.08 -7.44
N GLU A 2 23.48 16.88 -7.42
CA GLU A 2 22.77 16.33 -6.27
C GLU A 2 23.81 15.88 -5.24
N LEU A 3 24.03 16.69 -4.21
CA LEU A 3 24.85 16.35 -3.03
C LEU A 3 23.97 15.69 -1.95
N GLY A 4 22.96 14.92 -2.36
CA GLY A 4 21.92 14.41 -1.46
C GLY A 4 22.33 13.23 -0.57
N THR A 5 23.51 12.62 -0.79
CA THR A 5 23.93 11.40 -0.08
C THR A 5 25.38 11.40 0.39
N GLN A 6 26.11 12.51 0.22
CA GLN A 6 27.52 12.58 0.62
C GLN A 6 27.67 13.00 2.08
N LYS A 7 28.46 12.23 2.85
CA LYS A 7 28.81 12.57 4.23
C LYS A 7 29.47 13.97 4.27
N PRO A 8 29.10 14.86 5.21
CA PRO A 8 29.73 16.16 5.41
C PRO A 8 31.27 16.15 5.39
N SER A 9 31.90 15.10 5.95
CA SER A 9 33.35 14.89 5.88
C SER A 9 33.90 14.67 4.47
N GLN A 10 33.18 13.96 3.62
CA GLN A 10 33.55 13.74 2.22
C GLN A 10 33.43 15.03 1.40
N LEU A 11 32.37 15.81 1.65
CA LEU A 11 32.20 17.13 1.06
C LEU A 11 33.38 18.05 1.44
N LEU A 12 33.76 18.07 2.73
CA LEU A 12 34.90 18.86 3.20
C LEU A 12 36.19 18.45 2.50
N ARG A 13 36.47 17.16 2.39
CA ARG A 13 37.68 16.65 1.71
C ARG A 13 37.74 17.09 0.25
N ARG A 14 36.62 17.00 -0.46
CA ARG A 14 36.52 17.47 -1.85
C ARG A 14 36.74 18.97 -1.96
N MET A 15 36.17 19.74 -1.04
CA MET A 15 36.36 21.19 -1.01
C MET A 15 37.80 21.59 -0.67
N LYS A 16 38.48 20.85 0.23
CA LYS A 16 39.92 21.04 0.50
C LYS A 16 40.76 20.78 -0.76
N GLU A 17 40.48 19.70 -1.50
CA GLU A 17 41.23 19.40 -2.74
C GLU A 17 41.05 20.50 -3.80
N LEU A 18 39.81 20.98 -3.98
CA LEU A 18 39.53 22.08 -4.91
C LEU A 18 40.11 23.41 -4.43
N GLY A 19 40.04 23.69 -3.13
CA GLY A 19 40.54 24.91 -2.50
C GLY A 19 42.07 25.01 -2.44
N ARG A 20 42.77 23.87 -2.44
CA ARG A 20 44.24 23.79 -2.55
C ARG A 20 44.74 24.39 -3.86
N ASN A 21 43.95 24.26 -4.93
CA ASN A 21 44.27 24.85 -6.23
C ASN A 21 43.94 26.35 -6.29
N ALA A 22 43.08 26.84 -5.38
CA ALA A 22 42.54 28.20 -5.40
C ALA A 22 43.00 29.07 -4.22
N GLN A 23 43.98 28.64 -3.43
CA GLN A 23 44.53 29.36 -2.26
C GLN A 23 43.42 29.92 -1.32
N THR A 24 42.42 29.11 -0.98
CA THR A 24 41.30 29.56 -0.14
C THR A 24 41.64 29.51 1.35
N SER A 25 41.39 30.59 2.09
CA SER A 25 41.50 30.63 3.57
C SER A 25 40.59 29.59 4.23
N GLU A 26 41.10 28.94 5.29
CA GLU A 26 40.37 27.91 6.03
C GLU A 26 39.03 28.41 6.61
N GLN A 27 38.96 29.70 6.99
CA GLN A 27 37.73 30.32 7.46
C GLN A 27 36.67 30.45 6.35
N ASN A 28 37.09 30.82 5.14
CA ASN A 28 36.19 30.92 4.00
C ASN A 28 35.71 29.53 3.57
N LEU A 29 36.61 28.55 3.60
CA LEU A 29 36.29 27.14 3.35
C LEU A 29 35.25 26.62 4.36
N ARG A 30 35.42 26.94 5.65
CA ARG A 30 34.47 26.60 6.72
C ARG A 30 33.09 27.21 6.45
N ASN A 31 33.01 28.51 6.20
CA ASN A 31 31.74 29.18 5.98
C ASN A 31 31.00 28.64 4.76
N LEU A 32 31.73 28.42 3.66
CA LEU A 32 31.17 27.82 2.46
C LEU A 32 30.69 26.39 2.72
N TRP A 33 31.49 25.58 3.40
CA TRP A 33 31.13 24.21 3.73
C TRP A 33 29.86 24.15 4.59
N ILE A 34 29.77 24.95 5.66
CA ILE A 34 28.58 25.05 6.50
C ILE A 34 27.36 25.47 5.67
N SER A 35 27.48 26.48 4.80
CA SER A 35 26.37 26.96 3.95
C SER A 35 25.79 25.87 3.04
N ARG A 36 26.59 24.86 2.66
CA ARG A 36 26.19 23.75 1.80
C ARG A 36 25.52 22.60 2.55
N LEU A 37 25.51 22.63 3.89
CA LEU A 37 24.86 21.61 4.71
C LEU A 37 23.36 21.91 4.92
N PRO A 38 22.54 20.88 5.22
CA PRO A 38 21.14 21.06 5.62
C PRO A 38 20.99 21.96 6.85
N THR A 39 19.89 22.70 6.92
CA THR A 39 19.63 23.70 7.99
C THR A 39 19.81 23.12 9.40
N ALA A 40 19.29 21.91 9.65
CA ALA A 40 19.39 21.25 10.95
C ALA A 40 20.86 21.06 11.40
N VAL A 41 21.74 20.67 10.48
CA VAL A 41 23.17 20.51 10.76
C VAL A 41 23.84 21.87 10.97
N ARG A 42 23.48 22.89 10.17
CA ARG A 42 24.03 24.25 10.29
C ARG A 42 23.77 24.88 11.65
N ILE A 43 22.57 24.72 12.20
CA ILE A 43 22.20 25.29 13.50
C ILE A 43 23.16 24.78 14.58
N VAL A 44 23.37 23.47 14.64
CA VAL A 44 24.25 22.85 15.64
C VAL A 44 25.71 23.29 15.44
N LEU A 45 26.19 23.30 14.19
CA LEU A 45 27.56 23.71 13.88
C LEU A 45 27.84 25.20 14.14
N THR A 46 26.82 26.05 14.04
CA THR A 46 26.97 27.50 14.31
C THR A 46 27.12 27.77 15.81
N VAL A 47 26.51 26.93 16.66
CA VAL A 47 26.62 27.02 18.12
C VAL A 47 27.91 26.37 18.63
N SER A 48 28.49 25.42 17.88
CA SER A 48 29.73 24.77 18.26
C SER A 48 30.94 25.73 18.19
N HIS A 49 31.67 25.82 19.30
CA HIS A 49 32.84 26.71 19.45
C HIS A 49 34.14 26.11 18.85
N ASP A 50 34.03 24.94 18.22
CA ASP A 50 35.17 24.21 17.67
C ASP A 50 35.82 24.99 16.51
N GLN A 51 37.15 25.10 16.55
CA GLN A 51 37.94 25.75 15.50
C GLN A 51 38.45 24.76 14.46
N ASN A 52 38.50 23.47 14.79
CA ASN A 52 39.01 22.45 13.90
C ASN A 52 37.92 21.96 12.94
N LEU A 53 38.12 22.25 11.65
CA LEU A 53 37.16 21.94 10.59
C LEU A 53 36.94 20.42 10.39
N GLU A 54 37.93 19.59 10.69
CA GLU A 54 37.81 18.13 10.61
C GLU A 54 36.97 17.56 11.76
N ASN A 55 37.07 18.14 12.95
CA ASN A 55 36.20 17.79 14.07
C ASN A 55 34.76 18.21 13.81
N LEU A 56 34.54 19.41 13.27
CA LEU A 56 33.21 19.87 12.84
C LEU A 56 32.62 18.92 11.80
N ALA A 57 33.42 18.42 10.86
CA ALA A 57 32.95 17.42 9.88
C ALA A 57 32.51 16.11 10.52
N ARG A 58 33.24 15.60 11.51
CA ARG A 58 32.82 14.40 12.26
C ARG A 58 31.54 14.63 13.05
N ILE A 59 31.37 15.81 13.65
CA ILE A 59 30.14 16.18 14.37
C ILE A 59 28.97 16.26 13.38
N ALA A 60 29.18 16.88 12.22
CA ALA A 60 28.19 16.98 11.16
C ALA A 60 27.75 15.60 10.65
N ASP A 61 28.70 14.67 10.44
CA ASP A 61 28.41 13.30 10.05
C ASP A 61 27.48 12.61 11.08
N LYS A 62 27.80 12.72 12.37
CA LYS A 62 26.97 12.15 13.46
C LYS A 62 25.57 12.77 13.52
N ILE A 63 25.45 14.07 13.29
CA ILE A 63 24.15 14.76 13.27
C ILE A 63 23.33 14.27 12.09
N MET A 64 23.92 14.16 10.89
CA MET A 64 23.22 13.64 9.71
C MET A 64 22.78 12.19 9.88
N GLU A 65 23.61 11.34 10.51
CA GLU A 65 23.23 9.97 10.84
C GLU A 65 22.04 9.94 11.82
N ASN A 66 22.04 10.79 12.86
CA ASN A 66 20.93 10.86 13.81
C ASN A 66 19.63 11.42 13.19
N ILE A 67 19.74 12.43 12.31
CA ILE A 67 18.58 12.95 11.57
C ILE A 67 18.00 11.87 10.66
N ALA A 68 18.82 11.12 9.93
CA ALA A 68 18.35 10.03 9.07
C ALA A 68 17.65 8.91 9.87
N VAL A 69 18.18 8.55 11.04
CA VAL A 69 17.54 7.59 11.95
C VAL A 69 16.22 8.14 12.50
N GLY A 70 16.21 9.42 12.87
CA GLY A 70 15.01 10.13 13.33
C GLY A 70 13.94 10.25 12.25
N GLU A 71 14.32 10.43 10.98
CA GLU A 71 13.40 10.47 9.84
C GLU A 71 12.78 9.08 9.57
N VAL A 72 13.56 8.00 9.66
CA VAL A 72 13.03 6.62 9.54
C VAL A 72 12.10 6.27 10.70
N ALA A 73 12.45 6.68 11.93
CA ALA A 73 11.59 6.52 13.09
C ALA A 73 10.33 7.39 12.97
N ALA A 74 10.46 8.62 12.47
CA ALA A 74 9.37 9.54 12.23
C ALA A 74 8.43 9.00 11.15
N VAL A 75 8.91 8.44 10.04
CA VAL A 75 8.10 7.77 9.01
C VAL A 75 7.38 6.56 9.58
N SER A 76 8.02 5.83 10.51
CA SER A 76 7.39 4.73 11.23
C SER A 76 6.31 5.19 12.23
N SER A 77 6.49 6.37 12.85
CA SER A 77 5.52 6.95 13.80
C SER A 77 4.48 7.87 13.15
N SER A 78 4.72 8.37 11.95
CA SER A 78 3.81 9.17 11.13
C SER A 78 2.95 8.28 10.22
N THR A 79 2.55 7.13 10.76
CA THR A 79 1.32 6.45 10.37
C THR A 79 0.05 7.24 10.73
N SER A 80 0.15 8.54 11.01
CA SER A 80 -0.96 9.50 10.89
C SER A 80 -1.36 9.76 9.44
N GLY A 81 -0.54 9.36 8.45
CA GLY A 81 -0.94 9.28 7.04
C GLY A 81 -1.76 8.02 6.68
N SER A 82 -2.07 7.15 7.67
CA SER A 82 -2.79 5.90 7.44
C SER A 82 -4.30 6.06 7.40
N GLU A 83 -4.87 7.19 7.83
CA GLU A 83 -6.33 7.41 7.78
C GLU A 83 -6.93 7.15 6.40
N PRO A 84 -6.44 7.76 5.30
CA PRO A 84 -6.99 7.48 3.97
C PRO A 84 -6.73 6.04 3.53
N MET A 85 -5.60 5.43 3.92
CA MET A 85 -5.29 4.04 3.57
C MET A 85 -6.18 3.04 4.31
N ILE A 86 -6.47 3.28 5.59
CA ILE A 86 -7.39 2.50 6.42
C ILE A 86 -8.82 2.64 5.90
N GLU A 87 -9.21 3.86 5.50
CA GLU A 87 -10.51 4.12 4.90
C GLU A 87 -10.67 3.39 3.55
N ILE A 88 -9.67 3.48 2.67
CA ILE A 88 -9.65 2.76 1.38
C ILE A 88 -9.73 1.24 1.61
N MET A 89 -8.96 0.69 2.55
CA MET A 89 -9.05 -0.74 2.90
C MET A 89 -10.42 -1.12 3.45
N SER A 90 -11.04 -0.25 4.25
CA SER A 90 -12.39 -0.46 4.77
C SER A 90 -13.44 -0.46 3.66
N GLN A 91 -13.36 0.51 2.75
CA GLN A 91 -14.24 0.58 1.57
C GLN A 91 -14.05 -0.64 0.66
N MET A 92 -12.82 -1.10 0.45
CA MET A 92 -12.54 -2.30 -0.35
C MET A 92 -13.11 -3.58 0.30
N ARG A 93 -13.06 -3.71 1.63
CA ARG A 93 -13.73 -4.80 2.34
C ARG A 93 -15.25 -4.74 2.17
N LYS A 94 -15.85 -3.55 2.27
CA LYS A 94 -17.29 -3.35 2.08
C LYS A 94 -17.73 -3.74 0.66
N LEU A 95 -17.00 -3.27 -0.36
CA LEU A 95 -17.28 -3.62 -1.75
C LEU A 95 -17.15 -5.13 -2.02
N ASN A 96 -16.14 -5.79 -1.44
CA ASN A 96 -16.01 -7.25 -1.54
C ASN A 96 -17.21 -7.99 -0.93
N LEU A 97 -17.73 -7.51 0.20
CA LEU A 97 -18.92 -8.08 0.83
C LEU A 97 -20.18 -7.85 -0.02
N GLU A 98 -20.37 -6.64 -0.56
CA GLU A 98 -21.49 -6.34 -1.46
C GLU A 98 -21.44 -7.21 -2.74
N VAL A 99 -20.26 -7.36 -3.34
CA VAL A 99 -20.07 -8.24 -4.52
C VAL A 99 -20.36 -9.70 -4.18
N ALA A 100 -19.97 -10.18 -2.99
CA ALA A 100 -20.29 -11.53 -2.54
C ALA A 100 -21.80 -11.73 -2.38
N SER A 101 -22.48 -10.77 -1.73
CA SER A 101 -23.94 -10.78 -1.54
C SER A 101 -24.69 -10.77 -2.89
N LEU A 102 -24.31 -9.88 -3.80
CA LEU A 102 -24.92 -9.80 -5.14
C LEU A 102 -24.72 -11.09 -5.95
N ARG A 103 -23.55 -11.72 -5.82
CA ARG A 103 -23.28 -13.02 -6.47
C ARG A 103 -24.18 -14.13 -5.92
N GLU A 104 -24.43 -14.13 -4.62
CA GLU A 104 -25.33 -15.09 -3.97
C GLU A 104 -26.78 -14.87 -4.42
N GLU A 105 -27.26 -13.63 -4.43
CA GLU A 105 -28.61 -13.29 -4.90
C GLU A 105 -28.84 -13.72 -6.35
N VAL A 106 -27.89 -13.42 -7.25
CA VAL A 106 -27.96 -13.85 -8.66
C VAL A 106 -27.98 -15.37 -8.78
N GLN A 107 -27.22 -16.09 -7.95
CA GLN A 107 -27.19 -17.54 -7.97
C GLN A 107 -28.52 -18.14 -7.47
N GLU A 108 -29.11 -17.56 -6.43
CA GLU A 108 -30.42 -17.95 -5.92
C GLU A 108 -31.52 -17.70 -6.97
N HIS A 109 -31.52 -16.53 -7.60
CA HIS A 109 -32.48 -16.18 -8.65
C HIS A 109 -32.38 -17.13 -9.85
N ARG A 110 -31.17 -17.55 -10.23
CA ARG A 110 -31.00 -18.58 -11.26
C ARG A 110 -31.61 -19.90 -10.81
N ARG A 111 -31.33 -20.37 -9.58
CA ARG A 111 -31.87 -21.62 -9.04
C ARG A 111 -33.40 -21.62 -8.96
N SER A 112 -34.02 -20.51 -8.59
CA SER A 112 -35.49 -20.40 -8.50
C SER A 112 -36.14 -20.49 -9.89
N VAL A 113 -35.57 -19.83 -10.91
CA VAL A 113 -36.04 -19.90 -12.30
C VAL A 113 -35.96 -21.32 -12.86
N PHE A 114 -34.89 -22.07 -12.55
CA PHE A 114 -34.78 -23.47 -12.98
C PHE A 114 -35.78 -24.40 -12.28
N ARG A 115 -36.12 -24.16 -11.01
CA ARG A 115 -37.13 -24.94 -10.27
C ARG A 115 -38.56 -24.65 -10.72
N GLY A 116 -38.85 -23.42 -11.14
CA GLY A 116 -40.18 -23.02 -11.65
C GLY A 116 -40.51 -23.60 -13.03
N ARG A 117 -39.51 -23.89 -13.86
CA ARG A 117 -39.72 -24.39 -15.24
C ARG A 117 -39.96 -25.90 -15.34
N GLY A 118 -39.75 -26.67 -14.27
CA GLY A 118 -39.85 -28.13 -14.26
C GLY A 118 -41.24 -28.72 -13.99
N ARG A 119 -42.26 -27.91 -13.63
CA ARG A 119 -43.57 -28.42 -13.18
C ARG A 119 -44.71 -28.30 -14.20
N GLY A 120 -44.41 -27.97 -15.46
CA GLY A 120 -45.42 -27.58 -16.46
C GLY A 120 -45.52 -28.46 -17.71
N ARG A 121 -45.11 -29.73 -17.70
CA ARG A 121 -45.31 -30.64 -18.86
C ARG A 121 -45.67 -32.06 -18.43
N GLY A 122 -46.87 -32.20 -17.90
CA GLY A 122 -47.53 -33.48 -17.65
C GLY A 122 -49.00 -33.41 -18.03
N PHE A 123 -49.32 -32.87 -19.21
CA PHE A 123 -50.68 -32.91 -19.75
C PHE A 123 -50.73 -33.74 -21.03
N SER A 124 -51.77 -34.58 -21.08
CA SER A 124 -52.33 -35.28 -22.22
C SER A 124 -51.66 -36.60 -22.65
N ARG A 125 -52.14 -37.69 -22.03
CA ARG A 125 -52.52 -38.89 -22.80
C ARG A 125 -53.93 -39.32 -22.40
N HIS A 126 -54.92 -38.64 -22.97
CA HIS A 126 -56.17 -39.28 -23.30
C HIS A 126 -55.89 -40.24 -24.47
N ARG A 127 -56.07 -41.55 -24.26
CA ARG A 127 -56.41 -42.46 -25.36
C ARG A 127 -57.46 -43.46 -24.89
N SER A 128 -58.65 -43.20 -25.40
CA SER A 128 -59.84 -44.04 -25.41
C SER A 128 -59.58 -45.35 -26.13
N THR A 129 -59.72 -46.47 -25.41
CA THR A 129 -59.96 -47.81 -25.93
C THR A 129 -60.61 -48.56 -24.78
N GLY A 130 -61.78 -49.19 -24.83
CA GLY A 130 -62.60 -49.64 -25.93
C GLY A 130 -63.47 -50.73 -25.30
N ARG A 131 -64.78 -50.66 -25.55
CA ARG A 131 -65.79 -51.70 -25.34
C ARG A 131 -65.21 -53.12 -25.27
N SER A 132 -65.51 -53.86 -24.21
CA SER A 132 -65.75 -55.31 -24.29
C SER A 132 -66.66 -55.75 -23.16
N ARG A 133 -67.94 -55.87 -23.53
CA ARG A 133 -68.91 -56.73 -22.85
C ARG A 133 -68.39 -58.17 -22.96
N SER A 134 -68.29 -58.88 -21.85
CA SER A 134 -68.44 -60.33 -21.88
C SER A 134 -69.16 -60.78 -20.62
N ARG A 135 -70.42 -61.15 -20.81
CA ARG A 135 -71.22 -61.93 -19.88
C ARG A 135 -70.70 -63.37 -19.94
N LYS A 136 -70.52 -64.03 -18.81
CA LYS A 136 -70.58 -65.49 -18.72
C LYS A 136 -71.61 -65.87 -17.64
N PRO A 137 -72.59 -66.73 -17.97
CA PRO A 137 -73.47 -67.37 -16.99
C PRO A 137 -72.97 -68.78 -16.61
N GLY A 138 -73.40 -69.23 -15.42
CA GLY A 138 -73.47 -70.63 -14.99
C GLY A 138 -72.16 -71.25 -14.48
N ASP A 139 -72.17 -72.27 -13.63
CA ASP A 139 -73.16 -72.86 -12.69
C ASP A 139 -72.39 -73.96 -11.92
N GLU A 140 -72.89 -74.36 -10.75
CA GLU A 140 -72.64 -75.63 -10.01
C GLU A 140 -71.18 -75.97 -9.59
N ASN A 141 -70.86 -76.48 -8.39
CA ASN A 141 -71.57 -77.34 -7.43
C ASN A 141 -71.00 -77.13 -6.01
#